data_AF-A0A9K3CPZ7-F1
#
_entry.id   AF-A0A9K3CPZ7-F1
#
_cell.length_a   1.000
_cell.length_b   1.000
_cell.length_c   1.000
_cell.angle_alpha   90.00
_cell.angle_beta   90.00
_cell.angle_gamma   90.00
#
_symmetry.space_group_name_H-M   'P 1'
#
loop_
_entity.id
_entity.type
_entity.pdbx_description
1 polymer ?
#
loop_
_entity_poly.entity_id
_entity_poly.type
_entity_poly.pdbx_seq_one_letter_code
_entity_poly.pdbx_strand_id
1 'polypeptide(L)'
;MAINKVSPVNPAPIGLFGFAASTWLLNLKNAGFIDHDSIIWSTGLIVGGITQMLAGVLEFFAHSQFTCVVFTLYGSFWISLVYVNDTMGGSNDGPFACYCFIWGLLTLFMAIATFAPGMHLFSKLVFCSVTVLLFMLSLIHGMLAHNPDASVHVLETIAGVIGIFAGCAAFWEGMAGVLNSDALYGRELLPLGPRTPRLKTVDVTLDAVPETEASSAALVADVESERERERQERERQERERRNKEEQNRREAAALEQERATCLAAHATVIDRVVERVTAGFTDMLERLIVPRLDAIDCRLEGQEAAVQELKTQLGQAVNSPLHTEDPSVGPPAKRGR
;
A
#
# COMPACT_ATOMS: atom_id res chain seq x y z
N MET A 1 28.69 -21.11 -16.77
CA MET A 1 28.13 -19.76 -16.51
C MET A 1 27.01 -19.97 -15.51
N ALA A 2 27.27 -19.73 -14.22
CA ALA A 2 26.22 -19.83 -13.21
C ALA A 2 25.22 -18.71 -13.49
N ILE A 3 23.97 -19.05 -13.76
CA ILE A 3 22.88 -18.08 -13.84
C ILE A 3 22.80 -17.48 -12.44
N ASN A 4 23.28 -16.24 -12.28
CA ASN A 4 23.03 -15.47 -11.07
C ASN A 4 21.52 -15.46 -10.90
N LYS A 5 21.04 -16.17 -9.87
CA LYS A 5 19.65 -16.16 -9.49
C LYS A 5 19.37 -14.73 -9.03
N VAL A 6 18.82 -13.90 -9.92
CA VAL A 6 18.40 -12.55 -9.56
C VAL A 6 17.37 -12.75 -8.43
N SER A 7 17.74 -12.35 -7.22
CA SER A 7 16.81 -12.36 -6.10
C SER A 7 15.62 -11.49 -6.50
N PRO A 8 14.39 -12.04 -6.52
CA PRO A 8 13.22 -11.27 -6.92
C PRO A 8 13.06 -10.06 -6.00
N VAL A 9 12.94 -8.87 -6.60
CA VAL A 9 12.76 -7.61 -5.88
C VAL A 9 11.42 -7.67 -5.15
N ASN A 10 11.42 -7.40 -3.84
CA ASN A 10 10.21 -7.33 -3.04
C ASN A 10 9.49 -5.99 -3.29
N PRO A 11 8.28 -5.99 -3.90
CA PRO A 11 7.55 -4.75 -4.18
C PRO A 11 6.80 -4.18 -2.96
N ALA A 12 6.65 -4.94 -1.87
CA ALA A 12 5.83 -4.57 -0.72
C ALA A 12 6.20 -3.23 -0.08
N PRO A 13 7.50 -2.86 0.04
CA PRO A 13 7.88 -1.56 0.57
C PRO A 13 7.29 -0.38 -0.20
N ILE A 14 7.10 -0.50 -1.52
CA ILE A 14 6.52 0.57 -2.35
C ILE A 14 5.08 0.86 -1.88
N GLY A 15 4.28 -0.18 -1.71
CA GLY A 15 2.90 -0.06 -1.24
C GLY A 15 2.81 0.45 0.20
N LEU A 16 3.70 -0.02 1.08
CA LEU A 16 3.76 0.40 2.48
C LEU A 16 4.17 1.87 2.64
N PHE A 17 5.14 2.36 1.88
CA PHE A 17 5.52 3.78 1.89
C PHE A 17 4.43 4.66 1.29
N GLY A 18 3.77 4.20 0.22
CA GLY A 18 2.60 4.86 -0.37
C GLY A 18 1.50 5.11 0.66
N PHE A 19 1.14 4.04 1.37
CA PHE A 19 0.19 4.07 2.46
C PHE A 19 0.64 4.98 3.61
N ALA A 20 1.89 4.83 4.09
CA ALA A 20 2.39 5.54 5.25
C ALA A 20 2.42 7.06 5.06
N ALA A 21 2.94 7.54 3.93
CA ALA A 21 3.05 8.97 3.64
C ALA A 21 1.68 9.66 3.62
N SER A 22 0.72 9.06 2.92
CA SER A 22 -0.65 9.61 2.79
C SER A 22 -1.40 9.55 4.11
N THR A 23 -1.26 8.43 4.83
CA THR A 23 -1.89 8.24 6.15
C THR A 23 -1.36 9.25 7.16
N TRP A 24 -0.06 9.54 7.17
CA TRP A 24 0.51 10.56 8.06
C TRP A 24 -0.07 11.94 7.79
N LEU A 25 -0.06 12.42 6.54
CA LEU A 25 -0.54 13.76 6.22
C LEU A 25 -2.02 13.93 6.57
N LEU A 26 -2.87 12.97 6.20
CA LEU A 26 -4.30 13.03 6.54
C LEU A 26 -4.53 13.05 8.05
N ASN A 27 -3.74 12.27 8.80
CA ASN A 27 -3.95 12.14 10.23
C ASN A 27 -3.26 13.21 11.07
N LEU A 28 -2.23 13.89 10.54
CA LEU A 28 -1.74 15.16 11.10
C LEU A 28 -2.84 16.23 11.01
N LYS A 29 -3.59 16.26 9.91
CA LYS A 29 -4.77 17.14 9.76
C LYS A 29 -5.88 16.74 10.73
N ASN A 30 -6.21 15.45 10.85
CA ASN A 30 -7.24 15.00 11.80
C ASN A 30 -6.85 15.24 13.26
N ALA A 31 -5.54 15.19 13.57
CA ALA A 31 -5.01 15.51 14.88
C ALA A 31 -5.01 17.03 15.19
N GLY A 32 -5.26 17.88 14.19
CA GLY A 32 -5.22 19.34 14.33
C GLY A 32 -3.81 19.92 14.33
N PHE A 33 -2.79 19.18 13.88
CA PHE A 33 -1.41 19.69 13.78
C PHE A 33 -1.15 20.50 12.52
N ILE A 34 -1.88 20.23 11.44
CA ILE A 34 -1.79 20.95 10.18
C ILE A 34 -3.20 21.27 9.66
N ASP A 35 -3.30 22.35 8.89
CA ASP A 35 -4.54 22.73 8.24
C ASP A 35 -4.83 21.85 7.01
N HIS A 36 -6.05 21.96 6.50
CA HIS A 36 -6.43 21.35 5.23
C HIS A 36 -5.63 21.99 4.09
N ASP A 37 -4.86 21.17 3.38
CA ASP A 37 -3.98 21.64 2.30
C ASP A 37 -3.96 20.65 1.12
N SER A 38 -3.73 21.18 -0.07
CA SER A 38 -3.64 20.39 -1.32
C SER A 38 -2.51 19.35 -1.32
N ILE A 39 -1.49 19.49 -0.47
CA ILE A 39 -0.43 18.49 -0.29
C ILE A 39 -0.98 17.15 0.24
N ILE A 40 -2.03 17.19 1.06
CA ILE A 40 -2.67 15.99 1.62
C ILE A 40 -3.33 15.21 0.48
N TRP A 41 -4.11 15.90 -0.35
CA TRP A 41 -4.86 15.29 -1.43
C TRP A 41 -3.98 14.86 -2.61
N SER A 42 -2.98 15.64 -2.97
CA SER A 42 -2.01 15.27 -4.02
C SER A 42 -1.17 14.05 -3.62
N THR A 43 -0.70 13.99 -2.37
CA THR A 43 0.01 12.81 -1.84
C THR A 43 -0.93 11.61 -1.79
N GLY A 44 -2.18 11.79 -1.35
CA GLY A 44 -3.20 10.75 -1.39
C GLY A 44 -3.42 10.20 -2.80
N LEU A 45 -3.52 11.07 -3.82
CA LEU A 45 -3.79 10.63 -5.19
C LEU A 45 -2.60 9.88 -5.79
N ILE A 46 -1.40 10.46 -5.69
CA ILE A 46 -0.21 9.95 -6.38
C ILE A 46 0.43 8.82 -5.58
N VAL A 47 0.76 9.09 -4.32
CA VAL A 47 1.61 8.22 -3.49
C VAL A 47 0.77 7.14 -2.81
N GLY A 48 -0.31 7.53 -2.11
CA GLY A 48 -1.25 6.59 -1.50
C GLY A 48 -2.16 5.90 -2.49
N GLY A 49 -2.41 6.51 -3.63
CA GLY A 49 -3.35 6.03 -4.64
C GLY A 49 -2.67 5.23 -5.73
N ILE A 50 -2.14 5.94 -6.73
CA ILE A 50 -1.58 5.34 -7.95
C ILE A 50 -0.36 4.47 -7.63
N THR A 51 0.64 4.99 -6.93
CA THR A 51 1.86 4.24 -6.60
C THR A 51 1.56 3.00 -5.77
N GLN A 52 0.67 3.11 -4.78
CA GLN A 52 0.26 1.96 -3.98
C GLN A 52 -0.50 0.93 -4.83
N MET A 53 -1.39 1.35 -5.73
CA MET A 53 -2.09 0.43 -6.62
C MET A 53 -1.14 -0.30 -7.56
N LEU A 54 -0.13 0.39 -8.10
CA LEU A 54 0.93 -0.22 -8.91
C LEU A 54 1.74 -1.25 -8.10
N ALA A 55 2.04 -0.97 -6.83
CA ALA A 55 2.67 -1.95 -5.95
C ALA A 55 1.80 -3.22 -5.80
N GLY A 56 0.47 -3.08 -5.72
CA GLY A 56 -0.46 -4.21 -5.72
C GLY A 56 -0.38 -5.07 -6.98
N VAL A 57 -0.26 -4.43 -8.16
CA VAL A 57 -0.05 -5.14 -9.43
C VAL A 57 1.30 -5.87 -9.43
N LEU A 58 2.37 -5.25 -8.90
CA LEU A 58 3.67 -5.90 -8.78
C LEU A 58 3.66 -7.10 -7.82
N GLU A 59 2.88 -7.02 -6.74
CA GLU A 59 2.69 -8.12 -5.78
C GLU A 59 1.97 -9.33 -6.39
N PHE A 60 1.13 -9.12 -7.41
CA PHE A 60 0.56 -10.23 -8.19
C PHE A 60 1.67 -11.05 -8.87
N PHE A 61 2.72 -10.40 -9.39
CA PHE A 61 3.89 -11.08 -9.97
C PHE A 61 4.82 -11.67 -8.91
N ALA A 62 4.86 -11.08 -7.72
CA ALA A 62 5.56 -11.63 -6.57
C ALA A 62 4.81 -12.83 -5.92
N HIS A 63 3.63 -13.18 -6.44
CA HIS A 63 2.78 -14.26 -5.94
C HIS A 63 2.32 -14.12 -4.49
N SER A 64 2.19 -12.88 -4.00
CA SER A 64 1.65 -12.61 -2.67
C SER A 64 0.20 -12.13 -2.78
N GLN A 65 -0.73 -13.06 -2.56
CA GLN A 65 -2.17 -12.77 -2.65
C GLN A 65 -2.61 -11.67 -1.67
N PHE A 66 -2.09 -11.69 -0.44
CA PHE A 66 -2.51 -10.76 0.60
C PHE A 66 -2.16 -9.31 0.24
N THR A 67 -0.89 -9.03 -0.03
CA THR A 67 -0.39 -7.69 -0.37
C THR A 67 -0.91 -7.21 -1.73
N CYS A 68 -1.10 -8.10 -2.70
CA CYS A 68 -1.75 -7.77 -3.98
C CYS A 68 -3.14 -7.17 -3.76
N VAL A 69 -3.99 -7.84 -2.98
CA VAL A 69 -5.35 -7.39 -2.69
C VAL A 69 -5.33 -6.09 -1.88
N VAL A 70 -4.50 -6.07 -0.84
CA VAL A 70 -4.35 -4.92 0.07
C VAL A 70 -3.93 -3.67 -0.70
N PHE A 71 -2.79 -3.67 -1.39
CA PHE A 71 -2.28 -2.46 -2.01
C PHE A 71 -3.18 -1.97 -3.15
N THR A 72 -3.79 -2.87 -3.92
CA THR A 72 -4.74 -2.48 -4.98
C THR A 72 -5.99 -1.81 -4.40
N LEU A 73 -6.57 -2.38 -3.34
CA LEU A 73 -7.77 -1.83 -2.71
C LEU A 73 -7.50 -0.53 -1.96
N TYR A 74 -6.43 -0.45 -1.17
CA TYR A 74 -6.13 0.80 -0.44
C TYR A 74 -5.62 1.91 -1.37
N GLY A 75 -4.95 1.56 -2.49
CA GLY A 75 -4.70 2.51 -3.57
C GLY A 75 -6.00 3.08 -4.14
N SER A 76 -6.98 2.21 -4.41
CA SER A 76 -8.30 2.63 -4.88
C SER A 76 -9.08 3.44 -3.83
N PHE A 77 -8.94 3.11 -2.54
CA PHE A 77 -9.47 3.89 -1.42
C PHE A 77 -8.97 5.33 -1.49
N TRP A 78 -7.65 5.53 -1.56
CA TRP A 78 -7.06 6.86 -1.60
C TRP A 78 -7.52 7.68 -2.81
N ILE A 79 -7.55 7.07 -4.00
CA ILE A 79 -8.07 7.73 -5.21
C ILE A 79 -9.54 8.15 -5.01
N SER A 80 -10.39 7.27 -4.49
CA SER A 80 -11.80 7.58 -4.23
C SER A 80 -11.99 8.67 -3.18
N LEU A 81 -11.15 8.68 -2.13
CA LEU A 81 -11.22 9.64 -1.03
C LEU A 81 -10.82 11.04 -1.51
N VAL A 82 -9.76 11.15 -2.31
CA VAL A 82 -9.33 12.40 -2.94
C VAL A 82 -10.41 12.91 -3.88
N TYR A 83 -10.97 12.04 -4.72
CA TYR A 83 -11.99 12.45 -5.69
C TYR A 83 -13.22 13.05 -5.00
N VAL A 84 -13.67 12.45 -3.89
CA VAL A 84 -14.80 12.99 -3.10
C VAL A 84 -14.45 14.32 -2.43
N ASN A 85 -13.26 14.46 -1.84
CA ASN A 85 -12.94 15.63 -1.02
C ASN A 85 -12.36 16.84 -1.80
N ASP A 86 -11.52 16.62 -2.81
CA ASP A 86 -10.90 17.70 -3.60
C ASP A 86 -11.69 17.98 -4.90
N THR A 87 -12.17 16.95 -5.59
CA THR A 87 -12.81 17.12 -6.91
C THR A 87 -14.31 17.39 -6.81
N MET A 88 -15.03 16.71 -5.92
CA MET A 88 -16.48 16.86 -5.76
C MET A 88 -16.90 17.89 -4.69
N GLY A 89 -15.94 18.50 -3.99
CA GLY A 89 -16.20 19.52 -2.97
C GLY A 89 -16.62 18.96 -1.60
N GLY A 90 -16.34 17.69 -1.33
CA GLY A 90 -16.67 17.03 -0.05
C GLY A 90 -17.93 16.15 -0.11
N SER A 91 -18.15 15.39 0.96
CA SER A 91 -19.36 14.59 1.17
C SER A 91 -20.08 15.01 2.44
N ASN A 92 -21.38 14.79 2.50
CA ASN A 92 -22.15 14.94 3.74
C ASN A 92 -21.71 13.89 4.76
N ASP A 93 -21.80 14.24 6.05
CA ASP A 93 -21.33 13.38 7.15
C ASP A 93 -21.98 12.00 7.17
N GLY A 94 -23.29 11.89 6.89
CA GLY A 94 -24.00 10.60 6.90
C GLY A 94 -23.44 9.59 5.88
N PRO A 95 -23.42 9.92 4.57
CA PRO A 95 -22.78 9.09 3.56
C PRO A 95 -21.29 8.81 3.83
N PHE A 96 -20.54 9.81 4.31
CA PHE A 96 -19.12 9.63 4.64
C PHE A 96 -18.92 8.65 5.81
N ALA A 97 -19.79 8.70 6.82
CA ALA A 97 -19.79 7.75 7.92
C ALA A 97 -20.01 6.30 7.44
N CYS A 98 -20.95 6.09 6.51
CA CYS A 98 -21.19 4.79 5.87
C CYS A 98 -20.00 4.33 5.03
N TYR A 99 -19.38 5.25 4.27
CA TYR A 99 -18.16 4.98 3.52
C TYR A 99 -17.04 4.48 4.44
N CYS A 100 -16.74 5.20 5.51
CA CYS A 100 -15.75 4.79 6.51
C CYS A 100 -16.11 3.47 7.19
N PHE A 101 -17.40 3.21 7.44
CA PHE A 101 -17.85 1.95 8.04
C PHE A 101 -17.54 0.74 7.14
N ILE A 102 -17.86 0.83 5.85
CA ILE A 102 -17.62 -0.24 4.87
C ILE A 102 -16.12 -0.52 4.74
N TRP A 103 -15.30 0.53 4.63
CA TRP A 103 -13.86 0.39 4.62
C TRP A 103 -13.32 -0.16 5.94
N GLY A 104 -13.88 0.24 7.08
CA GLY A 104 -13.55 -0.30 8.39
C GLY A 104 -13.84 -1.79 8.50
N LEU A 105 -14.98 -2.25 7.98
CA LEU A 105 -15.35 -3.66 7.92
C LEU A 105 -14.39 -4.47 7.04
N LEU A 106 -14.07 -3.96 5.84
CA LEU A 106 -13.08 -4.56 4.96
C LEU A 106 -11.73 -4.69 5.68
N THR A 107 -11.28 -3.60 6.32
CA THR A 107 -10.01 -3.57 7.06
C THR A 107 -10.01 -4.52 8.24
N LEU A 108 -11.14 -4.67 8.95
CA LEU A 108 -11.28 -5.62 10.06
C LEU A 108 -11.02 -7.07 9.60
N PHE A 109 -11.58 -7.48 8.46
CA PHE A 109 -11.30 -8.81 7.90
C PHE A 109 -9.84 -8.96 7.47
N MET A 110 -9.24 -7.90 6.93
CA MET A 110 -7.80 -7.91 6.62
C MET A 110 -6.95 -7.97 7.90
N ALA A 111 -7.35 -7.30 8.99
CA ALA A 111 -6.71 -7.38 10.29
C ALA A 111 -6.74 -8.81 10.83
N ILE A 112 -7.89 -9.49 10.73
CA ILE A 112 -8.00 -10.92 11.09
C ILE A 112 -7.03 -11.76 10.25
N ALA A 113 -6.93 -11.49 8.95
CA ALA A 113 -5.99 -12.20 8.07
C ALA A 113 -4.51 -12.00 8.46
N THR A 114 -4.13 -10.86 9.06
CA THR A 114 -2.75 -10.66 9.56
C THR A 114 -2.36 -11.56 10.73
N PHE A 115 -3.31 -12.25 11.37
CA PHE A 115 -3.02 -13.26 12.38
C PHE A 115 -2.67 -14.63 11.79
N ALA A 116 -2.70 -14.80 10.46
CA ALA A 116 -2.27 -16.03 9.80
C ALA A 116 -0.79 -16.37 10.07
N PRO A 117 -0.40 -17.67 10.00
CA PRO A 117 0.99 -18.12 10.14
C PRO A 117 1.94 -17.41 9.18
N GLY A 118 3.09 -16.92 9.67
CA GLY A 118 4.11 -16.26 8.85
C GLY A 118 3.99 -14.73 8.70
N MET A 119 2.89 -14.13 9.11
CA MET A 119 2.70 -12.66 9.09
C MET A 119 3.53 -11.96 10.17
N HIS A 120 3.96 -10.72 9.88
CA HIS A 120 4.79 -9.89 10.77
C HIS A 120 3.97 -9.14 11.82
N LEU A 121 4.62 -8.73 12.92
CA LEU A 121 3.97 -7.96 13.99
C LEU A 121 3.45 -6.62 13.47
N PHE A 122 4.25 -5.92 12.66
CA PHE A 122 3.89 -4.61 12.15
C PHE A 122 2.69 -4.64 11.22
N SER A 123 2.49 -5.71 10.44
CA SER A 123 1.28 -5.86 9.63
C SER A 123 0.03 -5.88 10.52
N LYS A 124 0.09 -6.58 11.66
CA LYS A 124 -1.01 -6.60 12.63
C LYS A 124 -1.27 -5.22 13.21
N LEU A 125 -0.21 -4.49 13.58
CA LEU A 125 -0.32 -3.14 14.11
C LEU A 125 -0.96 -2.19 13.10
N VAL A 126 -0.53 -2.24 11.83
CA VAL A 126 -1.11 -1.44 10.74
C VAL A 126 -2.61 -1.75 10.62
N PHE A 127 -2.99 -2.99 10.38
CA PHE A 127 -4.38 -3.29 10.10
C PHE A 127 -5.29 -3.07 11.32
N CYS A 128 -4.87 -3.45 12.53
CA CYS A 128 -5.66 -3.20 13.74
C CYS A 128 -5.85 -1.71 14.00
N SER A 129 -4.80 -0.89 13.86
CA SER A 129 -4.92 0.57 14.06
C SER A 129 -5.77 1.24 12.99
N VAL A 130 -5.65 0.83 11.72
CA VAL A 130 -6.49 1.35 10.62
C VAL A 130 -7.95 0.95 10.78
N THR A 131 -8.23 -0.27 11.26
CA THR A 131 -9.60 -0.69 11.58
C THR A 131 -10.21 0.22 12.64
N VAL A 132 -9.48 0.50 13.72
CA VAL A 132 -9.94 1.40 14.78
C VAL A 132 -10.12 2.82 14.24
N LEU A 133 -9.17 3.32 13.44
CA LEU A 133 -9.25 4.63 12.80
C LEU A 133 -10.52 4.78 11.96
N LEU A 134 -10.80 3.83 11.06
CA LEU A 134 -11.95 3.92 10.15
C LEU A 134 -13.28 3.82 10.89
N PHE A 135 -13.38 2.98 11.92
CA PHE A 135 -14.57 2.96 12.77
C PHE A 135 -14.73 4.22 13.62
N MET A 136 -13.62 4.81 14.11
CA MET A 136 -13.69 6.10 14.79
C MET A 136 -14.15 7.22 13.85
N LEU A 137 -13.61 7.31 12.63
CA LEU A 137 -14.06 8.28 11.63
C LEU A 137 -15.54 8.06 11.28
N SER A 138 -15.96 6.81 11.12
CA SER A 138 -17.37 6.46 10.91
C SER A 138 -18.26 6.95 12.06
N LEU A 139 -17.84 6.73 13.31
CA LEU A 139 -18.58 7.20 14.49
C LEU A 139 -18.63 8.73 14.56
N ILE A 140 -17.50 9.41 14.35
CA ILE A 140 -17.39 10.88 14.37
C ILE A 140 -18.37 11.50 13.38
N HIS A 141 -18.28 11.10 12.12
CA HIS A 141 -19.18 11.62 11.08
C HIS A 141 -20.63 11.15 11.30
N GLY A 142 -20.85 9.96 11.87
CA GLY A 142 -22.20 9.51 12.25
C GLY A 142 -22.85 10.40 13.32
N MET A 143 -22.06 10.89 14.28
CA MET A 143 -22.51 11.84 15.30
C MET A 143 -22.80 13.22 14.70
N LEU A 144 -21.91 13.73 13.85
CA LEU A 144 -22.11 15.01 13.15
C LEU A 144 -23.35 14.98 12.24
N ALA A 145 -23.60 13.85 11.59
CA ALA A 145 -24.78 13.67 10.75
C ALA A 145 -26.10 13.74 11.54
N HIS A 146 -26.12 13.25 12.78
CA HIS A 146 -27.31 13.32 13.65
C HIS A 146 -27.42 14.65 14.39
N ASN A 147 -26.30 15.19 14.86
CA ASN A 147 -26.21 16.40 15.66
C ASN A 147 -25.03 17.24 15.15
N PRO A 148 -25.25 18.20 14.24
CA PRO A 148 -24.19 19.02 13.66
C PRO A 148 -23.38 19.81 14.69
N ASP A 149 -23.99 20.15 15.83
CA ASP A 149 -23.35 20.89 16.92
C ASP A 149 -22.59 19.98 17.92
N ALA A 150 -22.43 18.69 17.62
CA ALA A 150 -21.73 17.75 18.49
C ALA A 150 -20.23 18.12 18.61
N SER A 151 -19.73 18.21 19.85
CA SER A 151 -18.32 18.46 20.11
C SER A 151 -17.48 17.19 19.89
N VAL A 152 -16.94 17.01 18.70
CA VAL A 152 -16.17 15.80 18.30
C VAL A 152 -14.65 15.99 18.28
N HIS A 153 -14.14 17.21 18.49
CA HIS A 153 -12.72 17.53 18.32
C HIS A 153 -11.76 16.61 19.07
N VAL A 154 -12.05 16.26 20.33
CA VAL A 154 -11.19 15.33 21.09
C VAL A 154 -11.14 13.96 20.41
N LEU A 155 -12.27 13.51 19.86
CA LEU A 155 -12.37 12.22 19.19
C LEU A 155 -11.65 12.23 17.83
N GLU A 156 -11.74 13.33 17.09
CA GLU A 156 -10.95 13.57 15.88
C GLU A 156 -9.45 13.55 16.17
N THR A 157 -9.02 14.22 17.26
CA THR A 157 -7.61 14.22 17.66
C THR A 157 -7.12 12.80 17.98
N ILE A 158 -7.90 12.03 18.74
CA ILE A 158 -7.55 10.63 19.06
C ILE A 158 -7.47 9.80 17.78
N ALA A 159 -8.44 9.94 16.87
CA ALA A 159 -8.42 9.26 15.58
C ALA A 159 -7.15 9.62 14.78
N GLY A 160 -6.81 10.89 14.71
CA GLY A 160 -5.57 11.36 14.08
C GLY A 160 -4.31 10.74 14.69
N VAL A 161 -4.19 10.68 16.03
CA VAL A 161 -3.05 10.04 16.68
C VAL A 161 -2.95 8.55 16.35
N ILE A 162 -4.08 7.84 16.32
CA ILE A 162 -4.13 6.42 15.92
C ILE A 162 -3.67 6.25 14.47
N GLY A 163 -4.10 7.12 13.56
CA GLY A 163 -3.68 7.07 12.17
C GLY A 163 -2.19 7.41 11.98
N ILE A 164 -1.64 8.34 12.76
CA ILE A 164 -0.20 8.61 12.76
C ILE A 164 0.58 7.36 13.18
N PHE A 165 0.12 6.69 14.24
CA PHE A 165 0.70 5.41 14.68
C PHE A 165 0.63 4.33 13.60
N ALA A 166 -0.51 4.21 12.90
CA ALA A 166 -0.68 3.28 11.79
C ALA A 166 0.35 3.53 10.67
N GLY A 167 0.53 4.79 10.28
CA GLY A 167 1.54 5.20 9.30
C GLY A 167 2.96 4.86 9.74
N CYS A 168 3.28 5.07 11.02
CA CYS A 168 4.59 4.70 11.59
C CYS A 168 4.85 3.20 11.53
N ALA A 169 3.85 2.38 11.85
CA ALA A 169 3.98 0.93 11.77
C ALA A 169 4.20 0.45 10.32
N ALA A 170 3.48 1.02 9.36
CA ALA A 170 3.63 0.71 7.94
C ALA A 170 4.99 1.14 7.40
N PHE A 171 5.43 2.35 7.76
CA PHE A 171 6.76 2.85 7.38
C PHE A 171 7.86 1.95 7.93
N TRP A 172 7.74 1.51 9.19
CA TRP A 172 8.70 0.60 9.81
C TRP A 172 8.77 -0.73 9.06
N GLU A 173 7.62 -1.32 8.75
CA GLU A 173 7.53 -2.57 7.98
C GLU A 173 8.14 -2.42 6.58
N GLY A 174 7.84 -1.32 5.88
CA GLY A 174 8.40 -1.03 4.56
C GLY A 174 9.91 -0.85 4.61
N MET A 175 10.40 -0.08 5.59
CA MET A 175 11.83 0.16 5.77
C MET A 175 12.59 -1.11 6.14
N ALA A 176 12.02 -1.93 7.01
CA ALA A 176 12.59 -3.23 7.34
C ALA A 176 12.62 -4.16 6.12
N GLY A 177 11.59 -4.13 5.27
CA GLY A 177 11.56 -4.86 4.01
C GLY A 177 12.66 -4.43 3.03
N VAL A 178 13.03 -3.15 3.01
CA VAL A 178 14.15 -2.63 2.21
C VAL A 178 15.49 -3.01 2.84
N LEU A 179 15.74 -2.58 4.09
CA LEU A 179 17.04 -2.68 4.73
C LEU A 179 17.44 -4.13 5.01
N ASN A 180 16.50 -5.00 5.41
CA ASN A 180 16.81 -6.40 5.68
C ASN A 180 16.96 -7.24 4.41
N SER A 181 16.71 -6.68 3.23
CA SER A 181 16.81 -7.42 1.97
C SER A 181 18.25 -7.86 1.66
N ASP A 182 18.38 -9.00 0.97
CA ASP A 182 19.67 -9.53 0.50
C ASP A 182 20.39 -8.58 -0.46
N ALA A 183 19.64 -7.70 -1.13
CA ALA A 183 20.19 -6.70 -2.04
C ALA A 183 20.90 -5.55 -1.31
N LEU A 184 20.56 -5.30 -0.03
CA LEU A 184 21.18 -4.27 0.80
C LEU A 184 22.06 -4.89 1.89
N TYR A 185 21.51 -5.21 3.06
CA TYR A 185 22.30 -5.69 4.19
C TYR A 185 22.30 -7.21 4.37
N GLY A 186 21.32 -7.93 3.81
CA GLY A 186 21.21 -9.40 3.91
C GLY A 186 21.16 -9.95 5.34
N ARG A 187 20.78 -9.10 6.30
CA ARG A 187 20.64 -9.45 7.72
C ARG A 187 19.54 -8.62 8.35
N GLU A 188 18.98 -9.10 9.45
CA GLU A 188 17.98 -8.36 10.21
C GLU A 188 18.64 -7.14 10.89
N LEU A 189 18.42 -5.95 10.32
CA LEU A 189 18.83 -4.66 10.88
C LEU A 189 17.67 -4.00 11.64
N LEU A 190 16.48 -4.01 11.04
CA LEU A 190 15.25 -3.57 11.69
C LEU A 190 14.42 -4.78 12.11
N PRO A 191 14.11 -4.95 13.40
CA PRO A 191 13.31 -6.07 13.85
C PRO A 191 11.88 -5.95 13.33
N LEU A 192 11.39 -7.03 12.69
CA LEU A 192 9.99 -7.16 12.25
C LEU A 192 9.09 -7.81 13.30
N GLY A 193 9.69 -8.20 14.44
CA GLY A 193 9.02 -8.92 15.51
C GLY A 193 8.73 -10.39 15.17
N PRO A 194 8.17 -11.15 16.13
CA PRO A 194 7.90 -12.57 15.95
C PRO A 194 6.87 -12.81 14.84
N ARG A 195 7.16 -13.78 13.98
CA ARG A 195 6.16 -14.31 13.03
C ARG A 195 5.15 -15.20 13.76
N THR A 196 3.91 -15.20 13.31
CA THR A 196 2.92 -16.17 13.81
C THR A 196 3.44 -17.60 13.59
N PRO A 197 3.49 -18.47 14.62
CA PRO A 197 4.05 -19.82 14.51
C PRO A 197 3.33 -20.66 13.46
N ARG A 198 4.09 -21.42 12.64
CA ARG A 198 3.50 -22.51 11.84
C ARG A 198 3.25 -23.70 12.76
N LEU A 199 2.03 -24.23 12.77
CA LEU A 199 1.73 -25.50 13.42
C LEU A 199 2.62 -26.59 12.79
N LYS A 200 3.41 -27.28 13.61
CA LYS A 200 4.19 -28.45 13.15
C LYS A 200 3.20 -29.57 12.81
N THR A 201 3.21 -30.04 11.57
CA THR A 201 2.63 -31.32 11.21
C THR A 201 3.46 -32.41 11.88
N VAL A 202 2.83 -33.20 12.75
CA VAL A 202 3.46 -34.38 13.36
C VAL A 202 3.18 -35.55 12.44
N ASP A 203 4.22 -36.08 11.81
CA ASP A 203 4.13 -37.33 11.06
C ASP A 203 4.02 -38.48 12.07
N VAL A 204 2.86 -39.13 12.10
CA VAL A 204 2.63 -40.31 12.95
C VAL A 204 3.08 -41.55 12.17
N THR A 205 4.24 -42.10 12.51
CA THR A 205 4.65 -43.45 12.12
C THR A 205 4.01 -44.47 13.07
N LEU A 206 3.19 -45.37 12.53
CA LEU A 206 2.63 -46.51 13.24
C LEU A 206 3.65 -47.66 13.21
N ASP A 207 4.23 -48.00 14.37
CA ASP A 207 5.11 -49.16 14.51
C ASP A 207 4.31 -50.46 14.69
N ALA A 208 4.79 -51.55 14.08
CA ALA A 208 4.15 -52.87 14.08
C ALA A 208 4.42 -53.69 15.35
N VAL A 209 3.48 -54.59 15.67
CA VAL A 209 3.42 -55.47 16.87
C VAL A 209 4.24 -56.77 16.65
N PRO A 210 4.92 -57.34 17.67
CA PRO A 210 5.64 -58.61 17.54
C PRO A 210 4.78 -59.83 17.94
N GLU A 211 4.98 -60.97 17.25
CA GLU A 211 4.38 -62.28 17.56
C GLU A 211 5.41 -63.29 18.11
N THR A 212 4.91 -64.26 18.89
CA THR A 212 5.68 -65.28 19.65
C THR A 212 5.63 -66.70 19.05
N GLU A 213 6.82 -67.31 19.01
CA GLU A 213 7.32 -68.71 18.88
C GLU A 213 6.43 -69.96 18.64
N ALA A 214 6.87 -70.82 17.69
CA ALA A 214 6.73 -72.29 17.75
C ALA A 214 7.76 -73.11 16.89
N SER A 215 8.40 -74.12 17.52
CA SER A 215 9.04 -75.40 17.07
C SER A 215 10.02 -75.52 15.87
N SER A 216 11.28 -75.91 16.18
CA SER A 216 12.53 -75.70 15.43
C SER A 216 12.84 -76.51 14.15
N ALA A 217 11.94 -77.34 13.62
CA ALA A 217 12.22 -78.11 12.37
C ALA A 217 11.23 -77.82 11.24
N ALA A 218 9.95 -77.59 11.56
CA ALA A 218 9.00 -76.97 10.63
C ALA A 218 9.33 -75.48 10.44
N LEU A 219 9.77 -74.81 11.51
CA LEU A 219 10.18 -73.40 11.51
C LEU A 219 11.31 -73.09 10.52
N VAL A 220 12.26 -74.00 10.27
CA VAL A 220 13.39 -73.69 9.38
C VAL A 220 12.97 -73.66 7.91
N ALA A 221 12.12 -74.61 7.49
CA ALA A 221 11.58 -74.63 6.13
C ALA A 221 10.53 -73.52 5.91
N ASP A 222 9.74 -73.21 6.94
CA ASP A 222 8.76 -72.13 6.92
C ASP A 222 9.45 -70.76 6.85
N VAL A 223 10.52 -70.56 7.64
CA VAL A 223 11.35 -69.34 7.65
C VAL A 223 12.10 -69.14 6.33
N GLU A 224 12.58 -70.20 5.67
CA GLU A 224 13.19 -70.05 4.33
C GLU A 224 12.15 -69.65 3.28
N SER A 225 10.94 -70.22 3.34
CA SER A 225 9.86 -69.86 2.42
C SER A 225 9.30 -68.45 2.65
N GLU A 226 9.23 -68.00 3.91
CA GLU A 226 8.85 -66.64 4.28
C GLU A 226 9.93 -65.63 3.88
N ARG A 227 11.22 -65.96 4.06
CA ARG A 227 12.32 -65.08 3.60
C ARG A 227 12.32 -64.88 2.09
N GLU A 228 11.97 -65.91 1.32
CA GLU A 228 11.82 -65.75 -0.14
C GLU A 228 10.59 -64.90 -0.50
N ARG A 229 9.46 -65.06 0.21
CA ARG A 229 8.27 -64.21 0.03
C ARG A 229 8.55 -62.75 0.38
N GLU A 230 9.20 -62.49 1.51
CA GLU A 230 9.60 -61.13 1.91
C GLU A 230 10.57 -60.51 0.91
N ARG A 231 11.50 -61.30 0.36
CA ARG A 231 12.45 -60.81 -0.64
C ARG A 231 11.74 -60.41 -1.93
N GLN A 232 10.79 -61.24 -2.40
CA GLN A 232 9.97 -60.93 -3.56
C GLN A 232 9.06 -59.72 -3.31
N GLU A 233 8.51 -59.58 -2.11
CA GLU A 233 7.64 -58.47 -1.74
C GLU A 233 8.43 -57.16 -1.62
N ARG A 234 9.65 -57.18 -1.07
CA ARG A 234 10.57 -56.03 -1.07
C ARG A 234 10.95 -55.60 -2.48
N GLU A 235 11.27 -56.55 -3.36
CA GLU A 235 11.58 -56.24 -4.77
C GLU A 235 10.37 -55.66 -5.51
N ARG A 236 9.16 -56.16 -5.22
CA ARG A 236 7.92 -55.61 -5.75
C ARG A 236 7.67 -54.19 -5.25
N GLN A 237 7.80 -53.95 -3.95
CA GLN A 237 7.65 -52.63 -3.34
C GLN A 237 8.68 -51.63 -3.87
N GLU A 238 9.93 -52.04 -4.07
CA GLU A 238 10.95 -51.18 -4.67
C GLU A 238 10.63 -50.83 -6.13
N ARG A 239 10.11 -51.78 -6.92
CA ARG A 239 9.66 -51.49 -8.29
C ARG A 239 8.49 -50.52 -8.31
N GLU A 240 7.50 -50.71 -7.44
CA GLU A 240 6.35 -49.80 -7.32
C GLU A 240 6.81 -48.40 -6.87
N ARG A 241 7.77 -48.31 -5.94
CA ARG A 241 8.34 -47.04 -5.49
C ARG A 241 9.09 -46.32 -6.62
N ARG A 242 9.92 -47.04 -7.40
CA ARG A 242 10.61 -46.48 -8.56
C ARG A 242 9.65 -45.98 -9.62
N ASN A 243 8.61 -46.75 -9.94
CA ASN A 243 7.59 -46.34 -10.91
C ASN A 243 6.83 -45.09 -10.43
N LYS A 244 6.51 -45.02 -9.13
CA LYS A 244 5.84 -43.86 -8.54
C LYS A 244 6.73 -42.62 -8.49
N GLU A 245 8.02 -42.77 -8.18
CA GLU A 245 9.01 -41.69 -8.26
C GLU A 245 9.17 -41.18 -9.69
N GLU A 246 9.19 -42.08 -10.68
CA GLU A 246 9.31 -41.70 -12.09
C GLU A 246 8.05 -41.00 -12.61
N GLN A 247 6.87 -41.48 -12.22
CA GLN A 247 5.59 -40.82 -12.51
C GLN A 247 5.52 -39.42 -11.89
N ASN A 248 5.88 -39.28 -10.61
CA ASN A 248 5.91 -37.99 -9.92
C ASN A 248 6.90 -37.01 -10.59
N ARG A 249 8.04 -37.50 -11.09
CA ARG A 249 8.99 -36.66 -11.85
C ARG A 249 8.41 -36.17 -13.17
N ARG A 250 7.67 -37.03 -13.90
CA ARG A 250 7.02 -36.66 -15.17
C ARG A 250 5.90 -35.65 -14.95
N GLU A 251 5.06 -35.86 -13.93
CA GLU A 251 4.00 -34.93 -13.55
C GLU A 251 4.59 -33.58 -13.11
N ALA A 252 5.65 -33.57 -12.30
CA ALA A 252 6.33 -32.34 -11.89
C ALA A 252 6.91 -31.55 -13.08
N ALA A 253 7.54 -32.24 -14.04
CA ALA A 253 8.09 -31.61 -15.25
C ALA A 253 6.99 -31.03 -16.15
N ALA A 254 5.86 -31.73 -16.30
CA ALA A 254 4.72 -31.24 -17.06
C ALA A 254 4.11 -29.98 -16.43
N LEU A 255 3.98 -29.98 -15.09
CA LEU A 255 3.48 -28.83 -14.33
C LEU A 255 4.41 -27.63 -14.42
N GLU A 256 5.73 -27.87 -14.42
CA GLU A 256 6.74 -26.81 -14.57
C GLU A 256 6.70 -26.18 -15.98
N GLN A 257 6.50 -27.00 -17.02
CA GLN A 257 6.33 -26.53 -18.39
C GLN A 257 5.03 -25.73 -18.59
N GLU A 258 3.91 -26.20 -18.03
CA GLU A 258 2.63 -25.49 -18.08
C GLU A 258 2.74 -24.14 -17.34
N ARG A 259 3.41 -24.12 -16.20
CA ARG A 259 3.69 -22.90 -15.41
C ARG A 259 4.54 -21.90 -16.19
N ALA A 260 5.58 -22.34 -16.89
CA ALA A 260 6.42 -21.48 -17.73
C ALA A 260 5.64 -20.85 -18.89
N THR A 261 4.75 -21.63 -19.52
CA THR A 261 3.91 -21.15 -20.63
C THR A 261 2.87 -20.14 -20.13
N CYS A 262 2.28 -20.39 -18.96
CA CYS A 262 1.34 -19.48 -18.29
C CYS A 262 2.03 -18.17 -17.87
N LEU A 263 3.26 -18.23 -17.35
CA LEU A 263 4.09 -17.06 -17.01
C LEU A 263 4.38 -16.17 -18.22
N ALA A 264 4.69 -16.74 -19.39
CA ALA A 264 4.93 -16.00 -20.62
C ALA A 264 3.64 -15.33 -21.16
N ALA A 265 2.51 -16.05 -21.10
CA ALA A 265 1.21 -15.49 -21.47
C ALA A 265 0.80 -14.35 -20.53
N HIS A 266 1.02 -14.52 -19.22
CA HIS A 266 0.79 -13.48 -18.23
C HIS A 266 1.68 -12.27 -18.50
N ALA A 267 2.99 -12.42 -18.72
CA ALA A 267 3.91 -11.29 -19.04
C ALA A 267 3.37 -10.39 -20.16
N THR A 268 2.80 -10.99 -21.20
CA THR A 268 2.22 -10.25 -22.34
C THR A 268 0.91 -9.53 -21.99
N VAL A 269 0.07 -10.14 -21.16
CA VAL A 269 -1.18 -9.51 -20.67
C VAL A 269 -0.84 -8.37 -19.71
N ILE A 270 0.19 -8.55 -18.89
CA ILE A 270 0.69 -7.58 -17.92
C ILE A 270 1.17 -6.32 -18.61
N ASP A 271 2.05 -6.45 -19.62
CA ASP A 271 2.53 -5.29 -20.37
C ASP A 271 1.35 -4.50 -20.95
N ARG A 272 0.34 -5.17 -21.50
CA ARG A 272 -0.86 -4.50 -22.03
C ARG A 272 -1.74 -3.86 -20.96
N VAL A 273 -1.88 -4.49 -19.80
CA VAL A 273 -2.67 -3.94 -18.68
C VAL A 273 -1.95 -2.75 -18.08
N VAL A 274 -0.66 -2.87 -17.80
CA VAL A 274 0.18 -1.78 -17.30
C VAL A 274 0.20 -0.65 -18.30
N GLU A 275 0.39 -0.90 -19.60
CA GLU A 275 0.36 0.14 -20.63
C GLU A 275 -1.00 0.83 -20.71
N ARG A 276 -2.11 0.09 -20.68
CA ARG A 276 -3.47 0.68 -20.71
C ARG A 276 -3.80 1.46 -19.44
N VAL A 277 -3.44 0.93 -18.28
CA VAL A 277 -3.66 1.58 -16.99
C VAL A 277 -2.81 2.85 -16.92
N THR A 278 -1.52 2.76 -17.28
CA THR A 278 -0.62 3.92 -17.31
C THR A 278 -1.08 4.95 -18.32
N ALA A 279 -1.50 4.57 -19.54
CA ALA A 279 -2.02 5.49 -20.54
C ALA A 279 -3.34 6.16 -20.11
N GLY A 280 -4.27 5.39 -19.53
CA GLY A 280 -5.49 5.94 -18.95
C GLY A 280 -5.21 6.88 -17.78
N PHE A 281 -4.19 6.60 -16.98
CA PHE A 281 -3.73 7.48 -15.91
C PHE A 281 -3.07 8.75 -16.44
N THR A 282 -2.24 8.65 -17.47
CA THR A 282 -1.63 9.83 -18.11
C THR A 282 -2.74 10.73 -18.67
N ASP A 283 -3.72 10.19 -19.40
CA ASP A 283 -4.86 10.96 -19.90
C ASP A 283 -5.71 11.57 -18.77
N MET A 284 -5.92 10.83 -17.67
CA MET A 284 -6.64 11.34 -16.50
C MET A 284 -5.88 12.48 -15.80
N LEU A 285 -4.57 12.31 -15.60
CA LEU A 285 -3.70 13.33 -15.00
C LEU A 285 -3.59 14.55 -15.90
N GLU A 286 -3.49 14.37 -17.21
CA GLU A 286 -3.45 15.46 -18.18
C GLU A 286 -4.75 16.28 -18.12
N ARG A 287 -5.91 15.62 -18.04
CA ARG A 287 -7.21 16.29 -17.89
C ARG A 287 -7.42 16.99 -16.55
N LEU A 288 -6.81 16.49 -15.47
CA LEU A 288 -6.95 17.07 -14.12
C LEU A 288 -5.93 18.19 -13.85
N ILE A 289 -4.69 18.00 -14.30
CA ILE A 289 -3.55 18.84 -13.94
C ILE A 289 -3.35 19.96 -14.95
N VAL A 290 -3.44 19.69 -16.26
CA VAL A 290 -3.16 20.71 -17.30
C VAL A 290 -4.07 21.93 -17.16
N PRO A 291 -5.40 21.80 -16.99
CA PRO A 291 -6.26 22.97 -16.82
C PRO A 291 -5.95 23.78 -15.55
N ARG A 292 -5.43 23.15 -14.49
CA ARG A 292 -5.02 23.83 -13.27
C ARG A 292 -3.66 24.51 -13.43
N LEU A 293 -2.73 23.93 -14.19
CA LEU A 293 -1.46 24.57 -14.55
C LEU A 293 -1.67 25.79 -15.45
N ASP A 294 -2.52 25.68 -16.48
CA ASP A 294 -2.87 26.79 -17.37
C ASP A 294 -3.50 27.96 -16.60
N ALA A 295 -4.33 27.66 -15.59
CA ALA A 295 -4.93 28.66 -14.72
C ALA A 295 -3.92 29.35 -13.77
N ILE A 296 -2.81 28.67 -13.43
CA ILE A 296 -1.71 29.24 -12.65
C ILE A 296 -0.83 30.12 -13.54
N ASP A 297 -0.47 29.66 -14.73
CA ASP A 297 0.31 30.44 -15.70
C ASP A 297 -0.44 31.73 -16.09
N CYS A 298 -1.74 31.64 -16.34
CA CYS A 298 -2.58 32.82 -16.64
C CYS A 298 -2.57 33.85 -15.49
N ARG A 299 -2.51 33.41 -14.22
CA ARG A 299 -2.36 34.33 -13.07
C ARG A 299 -0.97 34.91 -12.97
N LEU A 300 0.07 34.14 -13.26
CA LEU A 300 1.45 34.60 -13.23
C LEU A 300 1.69 35.65 -14.32
N GLU A 301 1.24 35.42 -15.54
CA GLU A 301 1.28 36.40 -16.64
C GLU A 301 0.51 37.69 -16.28
N GLY A 302 -0.67 37.56 -15.64
CA GLY A 302 -1.43 38.70 -15.15
C GLY A 302 -0.69 39.52 -14.08
N GLN A 303 0.07 38.86 -13.20
CA GLN A 303 0.91 39.55 -12.21
C GLN A 303 2.14 40.21 -12.85
N GLU A 304 2.79 39.58 -13.83
CA GLU A 304 3.89 40.20 -14.56
C GLU A 304 3.46 41.44 -15.35
N ALA A 305 2.29 41.38 -15.99
CA ALA A 305 1.71 42.52 -16.69
C ALA A 305 1.42 43.68 -15.72
N ALA A 306 0.85 43.39 -14.54
CA ALA A 306 0.59 44.39 -13.50
C ALA A 306 1.89 45.01 -12.96
N VAL A 307 2.95 44.21 -12.79
CA VAL A 307 4.26 44.68 -12.36
C VAL A 307 4.91 45.58 -13.41
N GLN A 308 4.73 45.30 -14.71
CA GLN A 308 5.25 46.17 -15.76
C GLN A 308 4.47 47.47 -15.93
N GLU A 309 3.16 47.44 -15.75
CA GLU A 309 2.34 48.65 -15.71
C GLU A 309 2.79 49.55 -14.54
N LEU A 310 2.98 48.99 -13.35
CA LEU A 310 3.52 49.71 -12.18
C LEU A 310 4.92 50.28 -12.43
N LYS A 311 5.82 49.55 -13.07
CA LYS A 311 7.16 50.05 -13.44
C LYS A 311 7.09 51.20 -14.45
N THR A 312 6.15 51.12 -15.40
CA THR A 312 5.92 52.16 -16.40
C THR A 312 5.38 53.43 -15.75
N GLN A 313 4.38 53.30 -14.86
CA GLN A 313 3.82 54.41 -14.09
C GLN A 313 4.87 55.05 -13.16
N LEU A 314 5.68 54.23 -12.50
CA LEU A 314 6.77 54.72 -11.64
C LEU A 314 7.85 55.44 -12.46
N GLY A 315 8.19 54.93 -13.65
CA GLY A 315 9.13 55.57 -14.57
C GLY A 315 8.62 56.91 -15.13
N GLN A 316 7.32 57.03 -15.35
CA GLN A 316 6.68 58.29 -15.75
C GLN A 316 6.64 59.31 -14.59
N ALA A 317 6.39 58.84 -13.36
CA ALA A 317 6.40 59.68 -12.16
C ALA A 317 7.80 60.21 -11.83
N VAL A 318 8.86 59.40 -12.03
CA VAL A 318 10.26 59.79 -11.78
C VAL A 318 10.80 60.75 -12.85
N ASN A 319 10.29 60.67 -14.09
CA ASN A 319 10.72 61.55 -15.19
C ASN A 319 9.82 62.79 -15.40
N SER A 320 8.82 63.00 -14.53
CA SER A 320 7.99 64.19 -14.59
C SER A 320 8.79 65.39 -14.03
N PRO A 321 8.96 66.49 -14.79
CA PRO A 321 9.66 67.66 -14.29
C PRO A 321 8.88 68.25 -13.12
N LEU A 322 9.54 68.47 -11.98
CA LEU A 322 9.05 69.30 -10.88
C LEU A 322 8.73 70.70 -11.45
N HIS A 323 7.46 70.95 -11.77
CA HIS A 323 7.00 72.27 -12.15
C HIS A 323 7.02 73.18 -10.92
N THR A 324 8.15 73.87 -10.79
CA THR A 324 8.32 75.30 -10.53
C THR A 324 7.07 76.08 -10.07
N GLU A 325 7.25 76.75 -8.93
CA GLU A 325 6.43 77.76 -8.27
C GLU A 325 5.57 78.64 -9.19
N ASP A 326 4.31 78.84 -8.79
CA ASP A 326 3.34 79.77 -9.38
C ASP A 326 3.51 81.18 -8.78
N PRO A 327 3.91 82.21 -9.56
CA PRO A 327 4.03 83.58 -9.08
C PRO A 327 2.68 84.31 -9.26
N SER A 328 1.66 83.95 -8.49
CA SER A 328 0.37 84.67 -8.51
C SER A 328 -0.28 84.88 -7.13
N VAL A 329 0.48 84.74 -6.04
CA VAL A 329 0.00 85.11 -4.70
C VAL A 329 0.38 86.56 -4.38
N GLY A 330 -0.59 87.48 -4.57
CA GLY A 330 -0.50 88.86 -4.10
C GLY A 330 -0.38 88.98 -2.57
N PRO A 331 0.18 90.07 -2.03
CA PRO A 331 0.49 90.18 -0.61
C PRO A 331 -0.76 90.28 0.27
N PRO A 332 -0.71 89.80 1.53
CA PRO A 332 -1.89 89.74 2.39
C PRO A 332 -2.30 91.13 2.86
N ALA A 333 -3.60 91.44 2.72
CA ALA A 333 -4.21 92.65 3.23
C ALA A 333 -4.26 92.62 4.77
N LYS A 334 -3.64 93.63 5.41
CA LYS A 334 -3.83 93.95 6.83
C LYS A 334 -5.21 94.56 7.07
N ARG A 335 -6.03 93.93 7.92
CA ARG A 335 -7.04 94.58 8.79
C ARG A 335 -7.15 93.71 10.05
N GLY A 336 -7.05 94.18 11.30
CA GLY A 336 -7.09 95.54 11.82
C GLY A 336 -8.47 95.89 12.38
N ARG A 337 -8.71 95.46 13.62
CA ARG A 337 -9.87 95.67 14.53
C ARG A 337 -11.18 94.97 14.18
#